data_AF-A0A189PG34-F1
#
_entry.id   AF-A0A189PG34-F1
#
_cell.length_a   1.000
_cell.length_b   1.000
_cell.length_c   1.000
_cell.angle_alpha   90.00
_cell.angle_beta   90.00
_cell.angle_gamma   90.00
#
_symmetry.space_group_name_H-M   'P 1'
#
loop_
_entity.id
_entity.type
_entity.pdbx_description
1 polymer ?
#
loop_
_entity_poly.entity_id
_entity_poly.type
_entity_poly.pdbx_seq_one_letter_code
_entity_poly.pdbx_strand_id
1 'polypeptide(L)'
;MKKITITLAFFAAIMSSNIYAWEGVDNDSGSDIEIESGNLVRAGEEIEYYDHDYGEYRSADVESVESSGSGAEVEVYDHESGEYRTFEME
;
A
#
# COMPACT_ATOMS: atom_id res chain seq x y z
N MET A 1 17.77 29.61 45.19
CA MET A 1 17.91 29.92 43.75
C MET A 1 18.99 29.04 43.13
N LYS A 2 18.61 28.00 42.37
CA LYS A 2 19.43 27.44 41.28
C LYS A 2 18.44 26.91 40.23
N LYS A 3 18.36 27.63 39.11
CA LYS A 3 17.64 27.21 37.91
C LYS A 3 18.48 26.08 37.29
N ILE A 4 17.91 24.91 37.06
CA ILE A 4 18.50 23.91 36.16
C ILE A 4 17.48 23.68 35.06
N THR A 5 17.91 24.09 33.88
CA THR A 5 17.17 24.29 32.65
C THR A 5 16.68 22.95 32.08
N ILE A 6 15.39 22.88 31.76
CA ILE A 6 14.82 21.87 30.86
C ILE A 6 15.26 22.25 29.43
N THR A 7 16.03 21.40 28.75
CA THR A 7 16.27 21.48 27.30
C THR A 7 16.55 20.07 26.79
N LEU A 8 15.49 19.33 26.41
CA LEU A 8 15.05 19.18 25.01
C LEU A 8 16.09 18.41 24.16
N ALA A 9 16.30 17.12 24.47
CA ALA A 9 17.14 16.21 23.68
C ALA A 9 16.38 14.90 23.33
N PHE A 10 15.06 14.99 23.18
CA PHE A 10 14.18 13.85 22.87
C PHE A 10 13.33 14.09 21.61
N PHE A 11 13.82 14.91 20.66
CA PHE A 11 13.05 15.37 19.50
C PHE A 11 13.80 15.23 18.16
N ALA A 12 14.77 14.33 18.04
CA ALA A 12 15.63 14.26 16.84
C ALA A 12 15.76 12.86 16.22
N ALA A 13 14.83 11.94 16.50
CA ALA A 13 14.86 10.60 15.92
C ALA A 13 13.48 10.13 15.43
N ILE A 14 12.67 11.05 14.89
CA ILE A 14 11.61 10.66 13.97
C ILE A 14 12.32 10.39 12.64
N MET A 15 12.97 9.23 12.56
CA MET A 15 13.57 8.74 11.34
C MET A 15 12.41 8.53 10.37
N SER A 16 12.40 9.31 9.29
CA SER A 16 11.49 9.14 8.16
C SER A 16 11.66 7.73 7.62
N SER A 17 10.82 6.79 8.04
CA SER A 17 10.63 5.55 7.29
C SER A 17 10.01 5.97 5.98
N ASN A 18 10.73 5.79 4.87
CA ASN A 18 10.11 5.84 3.57
C ASN A 18 9.14 4.66 3.49
N ILE A 19 7.88 4.92 3.84
CA ILE A 19 6.73 4.05 3.66
C ILE A 19 6.44 4.15 2.17
N TYR A 20 7.09 3.31 1.36
CA TYR A 20 6.81 3.23 -0.06
C TYR A 20 5.52 2.43 -0.21
N ALA A 21 4.39 3.11 -0.43
CA ALA A 21 3.19 2.48 -0.92
C ALA A 21 3.46 1.88 -2.30
N TRP A 22 2.70 0.86 -2.68
CA TRP A 22 2.64 0.42 -4.06
C TRP A 22 1.55 1.25 -4.74
N GLU A 23 1.92 2.00 -5.76
CA GLU A 23 0.99 2.79 -6.57
C GLU A 23 0.85 2.11 -7.93
N GLY A 24 -0.36 2.06 -8.47
CA GLY A 24 -0.62 1.36 -9.72
C GLY A 24 -2.01 1.63 -10.27
N VAL A 25 -2.41 0.83 -11.26
CA VAL A 25 -3.69 0.94 -11.95
C VAL A 25 -4.35 -0.43 -12.01
N ASP A 26 -5.65 -0.47 -11.76
CA ASP A 26 -6.48 -1.64 -12.05
C ASP A 26 -6.71 -1.74 -13.57
N ASN A 27 -6.24 -2.83 -14.18
CA ASN A 27 -6.30 -3.02 -15.64
C ASN A 27 -7.74 -3.11 -16.19
N ASP A 28 -8.71 -3.52 -15.37
CA ASP A 28 -10.08 -3.73 -15.79
C ASP A 28 -10.91 -2.44 -15.70
N SER A 29 -10.77 -1.66 -14.62
CA SER A 29 -11.49 -0.37 -14.46
C SER A 29 -10.71 0.84 -15.00
N GLY A 30 -9.38 0.78 -14.99
CA GLY A 30 -8.50 1.94 -15.16
C GLY A 30 -8.42 2.83 -13.93
N SER A 31 -8.91 2.38 -12.77
CA SER A 31 -8.80 3.13 -11.51
C SER A 31 -7.36 3.16 -11.05
N ASP A 32 -6.92 4.31 -10.52
CA ASP A 32 -5.69 4.37 -9.72
C ASP A 32 -5.90 3.55 -8.42
N ILE A 33 -4.88 2.79 -8.05
CA ILE A 33 -4.85 1.88 -6.90
C ILE A 33 -3.63 2.21 -6.04
N GLU A 34 -3.83 2.28 -4.72
CA GLU A 34 -2.76 2.44 -3.75
C GLU A 34 -2.80 1.33 -2.70
N ILE A 35 -1.70 0.58 -2.53
CA ILE A 35 -1.53 -0.37 -1.42
C ILE A 35 -0.51 0.24 -0.46
N GLU A 36 -0.95 0.59 0.75
CA GLU A 36 -0.06 1.17 1.75
C GLU A 36 1.09 0.21 2.12
N SER A 37 2.27 0.76 2.46
CA SER A 37 3.48 -0.03 2.73
C SER A 37 3.41 -0.95 3.96
N GLY A 38 2.29 -0.93 4.69
CA GLY A 38 2.02 -1.84 5.79
C GLY A 38 1.63 -3.26 5.34
N ASN A 39 1.23 -3.41 4.08
CA ASN A 39 0.80 -4.67 3.49
C ASN A 39 1.98 -5.51 3.00
N LEU A 40 1.90 -6.83 3.22
CA LEU A 40 2.80 -7.80 2.58
C LEU A 40 2.17 -8.28 1.28
N VAL A 41 2.52 -7.65 0.15
CA VAL A 41 2.00 -8.05 -1.18
C VAL A 41 2.67 -9.37 -1.62
N ARG A 42 1.98 -10.49 -1.39
CA ARG A 42 2.45 -11.84 -1.71
C ARG A 42 1.27 -12.79 -1.86
N ALA A 43 1.36 -13.70 -2.83
CA ALA A 43 0.38 -14.77 -3.02
C ALA A 43 0.01 -15.50 -1.71
N GLY A 44 -1.29 -15.57 -1.42
CA GLY A 44 -1.89 -16.16 -0.23
C GLY A 44 -2.01 -15.23 0.98
N GLU A 45 -1.61 -13.96 0.87
CA GLU A 45 -1.84 -12.94 1.89
C GLU A 45 -3.02 -12.02 1.49
N GLU A 46 -3.78 -11.56 2.47
CA GLU A 46 -4.79 -10.52 2.31
C GLU A 46 -4.12 -9.13 2.36
N ILE A 47 -4.59 -8.22 1.51
CA ILE A 47 -4.13 -6.82 1.48
C ILE A 47 -5.31 -5.86 1.54
N GLU A 48 -5.06 -4.67 2.09
CA GLU A 48 -5.94 -3.51 1.93
C GLU A 48 -5.38 -2.58 0.85
N TYR A 49 -6.26 -2.13 -0.05
CA TYR A 49 -5.91 -1.18 -1.10
C TYR A 49 -6.96 -0.07 -1.20
N TYR A 50 -6.54 1.15 -1.56
CA TYR A 50 -7.42 2.27 -1.81
C TYR A 50 -7.77 2.31 -3.30
N ASP A 51 -9.07 2.30 -3.61
CA ASP A 51 -9.60 2.40 -4.96
C ASP A 51 -10.09 3.84 -5.20
N HIS A 52 -9.44 4.56 -6.11
CA HIS A 52 -9.74 5.97 -6.36
C HIS A 52 -11.08 6.21 -7.06
N ASP A 53 -11.58 5.25 -7.84
CA ASP A 53 -12.89 5.37 -8.49
C ASP A 53 -14.03 5.32 -7.46
N TYR A 54 -13.85 4.55 -6.40
CA TYR A 54 -14.84 4.41 -5.33
C TYR A 54 -14.56 5.30 -4.11
N GLY A 55 -13.31 5.77 -3.97
CA GLY A 55 -12.89 6.66 -2.90
C GLY A 55 -12.84 5.99 -1.52
N GLU A 56 -12.61 4.68 -1.47
CA GLU A 56 -12.62 3.86 -0.26
C GLU A 56 -11.53 2.79 -0.27
N TYR A 57 -11.20 2.27 0.93
CA TYR A 57 -10.34 1.09 1.06
C TYR A 57 -11.15 -0.19 0.86
N ARG A 58 -10.53 -1.18 0.24
CA ARG A 58 -11.06 -2.52 -0.06
C ARG A 58 -10.09 -3.59 0.35
N SER A 59 -10.59 -4.82 0.49
CA SER A 59 -9.80 -5.98 0.87
C SER A 59 -9.75 -7.00 -0.26
N ALA A 60 -8.57 -7.55 -0.51
CA ALA A 60 -8.41 -8.58 -1.52
C ALA A 60 -7.36 -9.62 -1.12
N ASP A 61 -7.58 -10.85 -1.55
CA ASP A 61 -6.57 -11.91 -1.44
C ASP A 61 -5.63 -11.83 -2.63
N VAL A 62 -4.32 -11.82 -2.39
CA VAL A 62 -3.33 -11.85 -3.47
C VAL A 62 -3.22 -13.26 -4.02
N GLU A 63 -3.44 -13.41 -5.31
CA GLU A 63 -3.36 -14.69 -6.03
C GLU A 63 -1.99 -14.89 -6.66
N SER A 64 -1.44 -13.84 -7.29
CA SER A 64 -0.10 -13.88 -7.88
C SER A 64 0.58 -12.52 -7.90
N VAL A 65 1.91 -12.55 -7.97
CA VAL A 65 2.76 -11.36 -8.14
C VAL A 65 3.83 -11.69 -9.16
N GLU A 66 3.78 -11.04 -10.32
CA GLU A 66 4.74 -11.23 -11.41
C GLU A 66 5.48 -9.93 -11.70
N SER A 67 6.81 -9.98 -11.88
CA SER A 67 7.57 -8.79 -12.25
C SER A 67 7.29 -8.40 -13.70
N SER A 68 6.87 -7.16 -13.95
CA SER A 68 6.56 -6.62 -15.28
C SER A 68 7.42 -5.38 -15.57
N GLY A 69 8.46 -5.53 -16.40
CA GLY A 69 9.34 -4.41 -16.75
C GLY A 69 10.06 -3.80 -15.55
N SER A 70 9.71 -2.55 -15.19
CA SER A 70 10.20 -1.86 -13.98
C SER A 70 9.31 -2.03 -12.75
N GLY A 71 8.12 -2.62 -12.91
CA GLY A 71 7.10 -2.76 -11.88
C GLY A 71 6.68 -4.21 -11.65
N ALA A 72 5.42 -4.40 -11.22
CA ALA A 72 4.84 -5.71 -10.98
C ALA A 72 3.35 -5.76 -11.38
N GLU A 73 2.91 -6.91 -11.88
CA GLU A 73 1.51 -7.26 -12.04
C GLU A 73 1.07 -8.08 -10.82
N VAL A 74 -0.03 -7.68 -10.19
CA VAL A 74 -0.61 -8.33 -9.01
C VAL A 74 -2.03 -8.78 -9.34
N GLU A 75 -2.26 -10.08 -9.40
CA GLU A 75 -3.61 -10.63 -9.51
C GLU A 75 -4.18 -10.78 -8.10
N VAL A 76 -5.40 -10.28 -7.88
CA VAL A 76 -6.09 -10.36 -6.60
C VAL A 76 -7.53 -10.84 -6.77
N TYR A 77 -8.08 -11.45 -5.73
CA TYR A 77 -9.52 -11.67 -5.59
C TYR A 77 -10.12 -10.58 -4.70
N ASP A 78 -10.89 -9.66 -5.28
CA ASP A 78 -11.52 -8.53 -4.58
C ASP A 78 -12.81 -8.96 -3.88
N HIS A 79 -12.89 -8.75 -2.56
CA HIS A 79 -14.00 -9.25 -1.75
C HIS A 79 -15.27 -8.43 -1.92
N GLU A 80 -15.17 -7.16 -2.32
CA GLU A 80 -16.29 -6.27 -2.55
C GLU A 80 -17.08 -6.62 -3.82
N SER A 81 -16.38 -6.85 -4.94
CA SER A 81 -16.95 -7.24 -6.23
C SER A 81 -17.16 -8.75 -6.37
N GLY A 82 -16.34 -9.55 -5.68
CA GLY A 82 -16.31 -11.00 -5.81
C GLY A 82 -15.66 -11.48 -7.12
N GLU A 83 -14.82 -10.64 -7.73
CA GLU A 83 -14.14 -10.88 -9.01
C GLU A 83 -12.61 -10.91 -8.85
N TYR A 84 -11.93 -11.57 -9.79
CA TYR A 84 -10.49 -11.47 -9.92
C TYR A 84 -10.14 -10.17 -10.67
N ARG A 85 -9.13 -9.46 -10.20
CA ARG A 85 -8.66 -8.17 -10.74
C ARG A 85 -7.15 -8.23 -10.95
N THR A 86 -6.65 -7.46 -11.91
CA THR A 86 -5.21 -7.35 -12.17
C THR A 86 -4.75 -5.92 -11.95
N PHE A 87 -3.80 -5.72 -11.04
CA PHE A 87 -3.19 -4.42 -10.78
C PHE A 87 -1.81 -4.33 -11.42
N GLU A 88 -1.56 -3.30 -12.23
CA GLU A 88 -0.24 -2.97 -12.76
C GLU A 88 0.41 -1.91 -11.86
N MET A 89 1.49 -2.27 -11.17
CA MET A 89 2.10 -1.50 -10.10
C MET A 89 3.49 -0.95 -10.51
N GLU A 90 3.83 0.27 -10.06
CA GLU A 90 5.10 0.97 -10.34
C GLU A 90 6.10 1.02 -9.16
#